data_AF-A0A1D2MKE1-F1
#
_entry.id   AF-A0A1D2MKE1-F1
#
_cell.length_a   1.000
_cell.length_b   1.000
_cell.length_c   1.000
_cell.angle_alpha   90.00
_cell.angle_beta   90.00
_cell.angle_gamma   90.00
#
_symmetry.space_group_name_H-M   'P 1'
#
loop_
_entity.id
_entity.type
_entity.pdbx_description
1 polymer ?
#
loop_
_entity_poly.entity_id
_entity_poly.type
_entity_poly.pdbx_seq_one_letter_code
_entity_poly.pdbx_strand_id
1 'polypeptide(L)'
;MIRASSSFYLVLLNVIPFLIGYFGGLLRWRDAVFRGAFQNSAGVNDSYDFIVVGGGSAGSVIAARLSENPKHRVLLLDAGGDPNPFSYIPLTVPFLQNHPATDWQYKTVPSNTSGFAFSEQAS
;
A
#
# COMPACT_ATOMS: atom_id res chain seq x y z
N MET A 1 -10.97 -42.73 -17.72
CA MET A 1 -10.97 -41.69 -18.78
C MET A 1 -12.34 -41.02 -18.77
N ILE A 2 -12.50 -39.88 -18.08
CA ILE A 2 -13.81 -39.20 -17.95
C ILE A 2 -14.01 -38.32 -19.18
N ARG A 3 -14.94 -38.70 -20.06
CA ARG A 3 -15.27 -37.94 -21.27
C ARG A 3 -16.38 -36.96 -20.93
N ALA A 4 -16.06 -35.68 -20.78
CA ALA A 4 -17.05 -34.64 -20.51
C ALA A 4 -18.02 -34.53 -21.71
N SER A 5 -19.33 -34.46 -21.41
CA SER A 5 -20.40 -34.35 -22.39
C SER A 5 -20.39 -32.97 -23.08
N SER A 6 -20.84 -32.88 -24.34
CA SER A 6 -20.93 -31.62 -25.10
C SER A 6 -21.72 -30.54 -24.36
N SER A 7 -22.74 -30.93 -23.58
CA SER A 7 -23.52 -30.00 -22.75
C SER A 7 -22.73 -29.39 -21.61
N PHE A 8 -21.68 -30.06 -21.10
CA PHE A 8 -20.82 -29.54 -20.03
C PHE A 8 -19.96 -28.35 -20.51
N TYR A 9 -19.46 -28.41 -21.74
CA TYR A 9 -18.68 -27.32 -22.33
C TYR A 9 -19.52 -26.07 -22.62
N LEU A 10 -20.79 -26.25 -23.01
CA LEU A 10 -21.73 -25.14 -23.21
C LEU A 10 -22.06 -24.42 -21.89
N VAL A 11 -22.15 -25.15 -20.78
CA VAL A 11 -22.32 -24.54 -19.45
C VAL A 11 -21.09 -23.73 -19.07
N LEU A 12 -19.88 -24.25 -19.27
CA LEU A 12 -18.64 -23.52 -18.97
C LEU A 12 -18.51 -22.24 -19.82
N LEU A 13 -18.81 -22.31 -21.13
CA LEU A 13 -18.76 -21.15 -22.02
C LEU A 13 -19.73 -20.03 -21.63
N ASN A 14 -20.88 -20.37 -21.06
CA ASN A 14 -21.87 -19.38 -20.64
C ASN A 14 -21.66 -18.90 -19.21
N VAL A 15 -21.12 -19.71 -18.29
CA VAL A 15 -20.99 -19.34 -16.86
C VAL A 15 -19.69 -18.61 -16.56
N ILE A 16 -18.57 -19.01 -17.19
CA ILE A 16 -17.24 -18.42 -16.92
C ILE A 16 -17.21 -16.90 -17.20
N PRO A 17 -17.79 -16.36 -18.28
CA PRO A 17 -17.78 -14.92 -18.53
C PRO A 17 -18.51 -14.11 -17.45
N PHE A 18 -19.63 -14.64 -16.92
CA PHE A 18 -20.35 -13.97 -15.82
C PHE A 18 -19.58 -14.04 -14.50
N LEU A 19 -18.88 -15.14 -14.20
CA LEU A 19 -18.05 -15.24 -13.01
C LEU A 19 -16.84 -14.32 -13.07
N ILE A 20 -16.18 -14.21 -14.23
CA ILE A 20 -15.08 -13.28 -14.45
C ILE A 20 -15.58 -11.83 -14.34
N GLY A 21 -16.73 -11.51 -14.94
CA GLY A 21 -17.34 -10.19 -14.85
C GLY A 21 -17.77 -9.83 -13.42
N TYR A 22 -18.36 -10.77 -12.67
CA TYR A 22 -18.77 -10.58 -11.29
C TYR A 22 -17.57 -10.43 -10.35
N PHE A 23 -16.54 -11.26 -10.50
CA PHE A 23 -15.32 -11.18 -9.71
C PHE A 23 -14.51 -9.92 -10.05
N GLY A 24 -14.40 -9.57 -11.34
CA GLY A 24 -13.80 -8.31 -11.77
C GLY A 24 -14.58 -7.10 -11.25
N GLY A 25 -15.91 -7.16 -11.26
CA GLY A 25 -16.79 -6.16 -10.66
C GLY A 25 -16.59 -6.03 -9.15
N LEU A 26 -16.45 -7.15 -8.43
CA LEU A 26 -16.19 -7.17 -6.99
C LEU A 26 -14.82 -6.59 -6.65
N LEU A 27 -13.77 -6.92 -7.41
CA LEU A 27 -12.45 -6.35 -7.24
C LEU A 27 -12.44 -4.83 -7.52
N ARG A 28 -13.15 -4.37 -8.56
CA ARG A 28 -13.31 -2.94 -8.84
C ARG A 28 -14.14 -2.21 -7.79
N TRP A 29 -15.20 -2.83 -7.27
CA TRP A 29 -16.01 -2.28 -6.18
C TRP A 29 -15.18 -2.17 -4.90
N ARG A 30 -14.45 -3.22 -4.53
CA ARG A 30 -13.49 -3.23 -3.42
C ARG A 30 -12.52 -2.05 -3.55
N ASP A 31 -11.88 -1.91 -4.71
CA ASP A 31 -10.94 -0.84 -4.98
C ASP A 31 -11.59 0.55 -4.90
N ALA A 32 -12.82 0.71 -5.38
CA ALA A 32 -13.56 1.97 -5.31
C ALA A 32 -13.93 2.34 -3.86
N VAL A 33 -14.32 1.35 -3.05
CA VAL A 33 -14.63 1.56 -1.63
C VAL A 33 -13.37 1.96 -0.86
N PHE A 34 -12.24 1.27 -1.06
CA PHE A 34 -11.00 1.62 -0.38
C PHE A 34 -10.44 2.96 -0.85
N ARG A 35 -10.46 3.26 -2.15
CA ARG A 35 -10.05 4.59 -2.66
C ARG A 35 -10.94 5.71 -2.14
N GLY A 36 -12.26 5.51 -2.12
CA GLY A 36 -13.23 6.50 -1.65
C GLY A 36 -13.14 6.79 -0.15
N ALA A 37 -12.71 5.82 0.66
CA ALA A 37 -12.56 6.00 2.11
C ALA A 37 -11.39 6.94 2.49
N PHE A 38 -10.37 7.06 1.64
CA PHE A 38 -9.18 7.87 1.91
C PHE A 38 -9.04 9.13 1.03
N GLN A 39 -9.84 9.26 -0.03
CA GLN A 39 -9.89 10.44 -0.91
C GLN A 39 -10.77 11.59 -0.38
N ASN A 40 -10.79 11.84 0.93
CA ASN A 40 -11.20 13.15 1.40
C ASN A 40 -10.03 14.11 1.24
N SER A 41 -9.87 14.69 0.06
CA SER A 41 -9.10 15.91 -0.13
C SER A 41 -9.92 17.05 0.49
N ALA A 42 -9.98 17.09 1.82
CA ALA A 42 -10.29 18.33 2.52
C ALA A 42 -9.29 19.34 1.95
N GLY A 43 -9.83 20.35 1.25
CA GLY A 43 -9.04 21.20 0.36
C GLY A 43 -7.75 21.68 1.03
N VAL A 44 -6.65 21.66 0.28
CA VAL A 44 -5.37 22.22 0.74
C VAL A 44 -5.65 23.66 1.16
N ASN A 45 -5.34 23.97 2.41
CA ASN A 45 -5.53 25.31 2.96
C ASN A 45 -4.30 26.16 2.62
N ASP A 46 -4.49 27.46 2.49
CA ASP A 46 -3.39 28.39 2.20
C ASP A 46 -2.38 28.47 3.36
N SER A 47 -2.77 28.03 4.56
CA SER A 47 -1.92 28.05 5.76
C SER A 47 -2.19 26.89 6.73
N TYR A 48 -1.13 26.46 7.40
CA TYR A 48 -1.10 25.46 8.45
C TYR A 48 -0.24 25.97 9.61
N ASP A 49 -0.59 25.58 10.84
CA ASP A 49 0.20 25.93 12.02
C ASP A 49 1.39 24.98 12.18
N PHE A 50 1.21 23.73 11.73
CA PHE A 50 2.25 22.71 11.74
C PHE A 50 2.26 21.93 10.43
N ILE A 51 3.46 21.70 9.89
CA ILE A 51 3.69 20.81 8.75
C ILE A 51 4.61 19.68 9.23
N VAL A 52 4.10 18.46 9.22
CA VAL A 52 4.83 17.25 9.56
C VAL A 52 5.26 16.58 8.26
N VAL A 53 6.56 16.32 8.09
CA VAL A 53 7.12 15.65 6.91
C VAL A 53 7.56 14.25 7.27
N GLY A 54 6.95 13.25 6.63
CA GLY A 54 7.13 11.82 6.85
C GLY A 54 6.02 11.22 7.72
N GLY A 55 5.21 10.34 7.14
CA GLY A 55 4.11 9.62 7.81
C GLY A 55 4.54 8.38 8.60
N GLY A 56 5.83 8.29 8.98
CA GLY A 56 6.38 7.16 9.71
C GLY A 56 5.92 7.05 11.17
N SER A 57 6.58 6.17 11.93
CA SER A 57 6.24 5.87 13.33
C SER A 57 6.13 7.10 14.23
N ALA A 58 7.05 8.06 14.12
CA ALA A 58 7.02 9.29 14.88
C ALA A 58 6.06 10.33 14.28
N GLY A 59 6.10 10.53 12.96
CA GLY A 59 5.32 11.57 12.28
C GLY A 59 3.81 11.37 12.41
N SER A 60 3.34 10.13 12.26
CA SER A 60 1.92 9.78 12.45
C SER A 60 1.43 10.07 13.87
N VAL A 61 2.26 9.77 14.89
CA VAL A 61 1.90 10.03 16.29
C VAL A 61 1.87 11.53 16.59
N ILE A 62 2.88 12.27 16.14
CA ILE A 62 2.95 13.73 16.35
C ILE A 62 1.79 14.44 15.65
N ALA A 63 1.52 14.10 14.39
CA ALA A 63 0.40 14.67 13.64
C ALA A 63 -0.94 14.42 14.36
N ALA A 64 -1.17 13.19 14.82
CA ALA A 64 -2.36 12.84 15.59
C ALA A 64 -2.49 13.71 16.86
N ARG A 65 -1.42 13.81 17.68
CA ARG A 65 -1.44 14.61 18.91
C ARG A 65 -1.64 16.10 18.68
N LEU A 66 -0.99 16.66 17.66
CA LEU A 66 -1.18 18.09 17.32
C LEU A 66 -2.62 18.37 16.88
N SER A 67 -3.24 17.43 16.14
CA SER A 67 -4.60 17.55 15.63
C SER A 67 -5.70 17.37 16.69
N GLU A 68 -5.38 16.85 17.87
CA GLU A 68 -6.35 16.74 18.98
C GLU A 68 -6.87 18.11 19.44
N ASN A 69 -6.06 19.16 19.27
CA ASN A 69 -6.51 20.53 19.49
C ASN A 69 -7.20 21.07 18.23
N PRO A 70 -8.51 21.38 18.25
CA PRO A 70 -9.25 21.86 17.08
C PRO A 70 -8.79 23.23 16.58
N LYS A 71 -7.97 23.95 17.35
CA LYS A 71 -7.36 25.22 16.92
C LYS A 71 -6.17 25.04 15.99
N HIS A 72 -5.55 23.85 15.97
CA HIS A 72 -4.38 23.59 15.14
C HIS A 72 -4.81 23.07 13.77
N ARG A 73 -4.26 23.66 12.72
CA ARG A 73 -4.30 23.12 11.36
C ARG A 73 -2.99 22.40 11.09
N VAL A 74 -3.05 21.09 10.94
CA VAL A 74 -1.89 20.22 10.77
C VAL A 74 -1.90 19.62 9.38
N LEU A 75 -0.80 19.78 8.64
CA LEU A 75 -0.56 19.11 7.36
C LEU A 75 0.47 18.00 7.58
N LEU A 76 0.12 16.76 7.19
CA LEU A 76 1.07 15.64 7.12
C LEU A 76 1.40 15.37 5.65
N LEU A 77 2.68 15.47 5.31
CA LEU A 77 3.20 15.12 3.99
C LEU A 77 3.99 13.82 4.11
N ASP A 78 3.64 12.82 3.32
CA ASP A 78 4.41 11.58 3.23
C ASP A 78 4.82 11.32 1.79
N ALA A 79 6.02 10.78 1.59
CA ALA A 79 6.54 10.45 0.27
C ALA A 79 6.03 9.10 -0.25
N GLY A 80 5.53 8.26 0.66
CA GLY A 80 4.89 6.99 0.34
C GLY A 80 3.53 7.16 -0.34
N GLY A 81 2.97 6.04 -0.78
CA GLY A 81 1.60 5.96 -1.29
C GLY A 81 0.77 4.97 -0.50
N ASP A 82 -0.18 4.33 -1.18
CA ASP A 82 -0.96 3.25 -0.58
C ASP A 82 -0.04 2.11 -0.12
N PRO A 83 -0.30 1.52 1.05
CA PRO A 83 0.49 0.42 1.58
C PRO A 83 0.46 -0.77 0.62
N ASN A 84 1.63 -1.37 0.38
CA ASN A 84 1.75 -2.59 -0.42
C ASN A 84 0.93 -3.73 0.23
N PRO A 85 0.12 -4.50 -0.51
CA PRO A 85 -0.67 -5.60 0.05
C PRO A 85 0.13 -6.61 0.89
N PHE A 86 1.41 -6.80 0.59
CA PHE A 86 2.31 -7.67 1.36
C PHE A 86 2.69 -7.09 2.73
N SER A 87 2.42 -5.82 3.04
CA SER A 87 2.68 -5.25 4.37
C SER A 87 1.71 -5.75 5.44
N TYR A 88 0.55 -6.30 5.04
CA TYR A 88 -0.45 -6.83 5.97
C TYR A 88 -0.15 -8.26 6.44
N ILE A 89 0.78 -8.95 5.79
CA ILE A 89 1.13 -10.34 6.09
C ILE A 89 2.54 -10.36 6.69
N PRO A 90 2.72 -10.66 7.99
CA PRO A 90 4.04 -10.60 8.62
C PRO A 90 5.10 -11.49 7.97
N LEU A 91 4.69 -12.62 7.38
CA LEU A 91 5.59 -13.56 6.71
C LEU A 91 6.21 -12.98 5.42
N THR A 92 5.60 -11.97 4.81
CA THR A 92 6.02 -11.43 3.50
C THR A 92 6.99 -10.25 3.60
N VAL A 93 7.50 -9.93 4.80
CA VAL A 93 8.51 -8.89 5.01
C VAL A 93 9.71 -8.98 4.06
N PRO A 94 10.28 -10.16 3.74
CA PRO A 94 11.41 -10.25 2.80
C PRO A 94 11.10 -9.71 1.39
N PHE A 95 9.83 -9.67 0.97
CA PHE A 95 9.43 -9.14 -0.35
C PHE A 95 9.31 -7.61 -0.37
N LEU A 96 9.30 -6.97 0.79
CA LEU A 96 9.18 -5.51 0.93
C LEU A 96 10.54 -4.82 1.00
N GLN A 97 11.57 -5.55 1.44
CA GLN A 97 12.94 -5.06 1.55
C GLN A 97 13.56 -4.92 0.16
N ASN A 98 14.30 -3.83 -0.07
CA ASN A 98 14.94 -3.51 -1.35
C ASN A 98 13.97 -3.41 -2.54
N HIS A 99 12.69 -3.15 -2.28
CA HIS A 99 11.68 -2.96 -3.32
C HIS A 99 11.39 -1.45 -3.49
N PRO A 100 11.52 -0.88 -4.69
CA PRO A 100 11.50 0.58 -4.91
C PRO A 100 10.19 1.26 -4.52
N ALA A 101 9.09 0.52 -4.47
CA ALA A 101 7.79 1.04 -4.04
C ALA A 101 7.59 1.11 -2.51
N THR A 102 8.45 0.44 -1.73
CA THR A 102 8.27 0.28 -0.27
C THR A 102 9.53 0.55 0.55
N ASP A 103 10.69 0.63 -0.10
CA ASP A 103 11.98 0.86 0.50
C ASP A 103 12.65 2.05 -0.19
N TRP A 104 13.34 2.89 0.59
CA TRP A 104 14.14 4.00 0.09
C TRP A 104 15.43 3.54 -0.60
N GLN A 105 15.82 2.28 -0.40
CA GLN A 105 17.00 1.64 -1.02
C GLN A 105 18.30 2.43 -0.78
N TYR A 106 18.42 3.08 0.37
CA TYR A 106 19.66 3.75 0.75
C TYR A 106 20.80 2.74 0.85
N LYS A 107 21.94 3.11 0.26
CA LYS A 107 23.18 2.34 0.32
C LYS A 107 24.17 3.03 1.25
N THR A 108 24.88 2.25 2.04
CA THR A 108 25.95 2.79 2.90
C THR A 108 27.28 2.76 2.15
N VAL A 109 28.28 3.43 2.70
CA VAL A 109 29.68 3.15 2.31
C VAL A 109 30.07 1.74 2.77
N PRO A 110 31.02 1.07 2.08
CA PRO A 110 31.53 -0.23 2.51
C PRO A 110 32.11 -0.20 3.93
N SER A 111 31.80 -1.22 4.74
CA SER A 111 32.32 -1.38 6.11
C SER A 111 32.64 -2.85 6.41
N ASN A 112 33.76 -3.08 7.10
CA ASN A 112 34.17 -4.43 7.53
C ASN A 112 33.56 -4.86 8.87
N THR A 113 32.72 -4.02 9.48
CA THR A 113 32.11 -4.28 10.81
C THR A 113 30.59 -4.41 10.78
N SER A 114 29.95 -4.23 9.63
CA SER A 114 28.51 -4.41 9.47
C SER A 114 28.11 -5.90 9.42
N GLY A 115 26.92 -6.22 9.93
CA GLY A 115 26.40 -7.59 9.91
C GLY A 115 26.11 -8.09 8.50
N PHE A 116 26.29 -9.40 8.27
CA PHE A 116 26.17 -10.07 6.96
C PHE A 116 24.77 -10.04 6.30
N ALA A 117 23.77 -9.40 6.92
CA ALA A 117 22.39 -9.42 6.43
C ALA A 117 22.23 -8.68 5.08
N PHE A 118 23.08 -7.69 4.78
CA PHE A 118 22.96 -6.88 3.55
C PHE A 118 24.34 -6.51 2.96
N SER A 119 25.17 -7.51 2.65
CA SER A 119 26.51 -7.30 2.08
C SER A 119 26.51 -6.57 0.73
N GLU A 120 25.41 -6.62 -0.03
CA GLU A 120 25.28 -6.00 -1.35
C GLU A 120 24.71 -4.56 -1.31
N GLN A 121 24.42 -4.03 -0.13
CA GLN A 121 23.89 -2.66 0.05
C GLN A 121 24.98 -1.61 0.30
N ALA A 122 26.26 -1.97 0.10
CA ALA A 122 27.34 -1.00 0.04
C ALA A 122 27.53 -0.48 -1.41
N SER A 123 27.71 0.83 -1.58
CA SER A 123 27.95 1.48 -2.88
C SER A 123 29.41 1.45 -3.30
#